data_AF-A0A9D1VN54-F1
#
_entry.id   AF-A0A9D1VN54-F1
#
_cell.length_a   1.000
_cell.length_b   1.000
_cell.length_c   1.000
_cell.angle_alpha   90.00
_cell.angle_beta   90.00
_cell.angle_gamma   90.00
#
_symmetry.space_group_name_H-M   'P 1'
#
loop_
_entity.id
_entity.type
_entity.pdbx_description
1 polymer ?
#
loop_
_entity_poly.entity_id
_entity_poly.type
_entity_poly.pdbx_seq_one_letter_code
_entity_poly.pdbx_strand_id
1 'polypeptide(L)'
;MMERIVILLTILIGGGISLALLMGKGAFLIAGYNTASEKEKRKYNEKKLCRTTGTYLALITVLVLGAEIMGENIPDWYLALTMGGVFIGLIPTLLYANLGCRIKPGEEILLEESPGKELKRKITRNIGTAVIVLITIAAIAFSAILLFTGDVKVLIQDGQLEIRGSYWSDYKLPLSEIQTVAYRE
;
A
#
# COMPACT_ATOMS: atom_id res chain seq x y z
N MET A 1 15.36 -14.15 5.63
CA MET A 1 16.18 -13.18 4.84
C MET A 1 15.33 -12.43 3.83
N MET A 2 14.57 -13.11 2.96
CA MET A 2 13.67 -12.49 1.99
C MET A 2 12.60 -11.59 2.63
N GLU A 3 11.98 -12.03 3.72
CA GLU A 3 10.95 -11.25 4.44
C GLU A 3 11.47 -9.91 4.96
N ARG A 4 12.64 -9.91 5.62
CA ARG A 4 13.29 -8.68 6.10
C ARG A 4 13.63 -7.72 4.95
N ILE A 5 14.06 -8.24 3.80
CA ILE A 5 14.32 -7.40 2.62
C ILE A 5 13.04 -6.70 2.16
N VAL A 6 11.91 -7.42 2.11
CA VAL A 6 10.61 -6.85 1.73
C VAL A 6 10.16 -5.76 2.72
N ILE A 7 10.32 -5.99 4.02
CA ILE A 7 9.98 -5.01 5.06
C ILE A 7 10.83 -3.75 4.94
N LEU A 8 12.15 -3.89 4.76
CA LEU A 8 13.06 -2.75 4.61
C LEU A 8 12.77 -1.93 3.34
N LEU A 9 12.45 -2.59 2.23
CA LEU A 9 12.01 -1.89 1.01
C LEU A 9 10.70 -1.12 1.24
N THR A 10 9.75 -1.71 1.97
CA THR A 10 8.49 -1.06 2.32
C THR A 10 8.73 0.20 3.16
N ILE A 11 9.62 0.13 4.16
CA ILE A 11 10.00 1.28 4.98
C ILE A 11 10.68 2.36 4.15
N LEU A 12 11.59 1.99 3.24
CA LEU A 12 12.30 2.94 2.39
C LEU A 12 11.35 3.68 1.44
N ILE A 13 10.46 2.94 0.76
CA ILE A 13 9.48 3.50 -0.16
C ILE A 13 8.45 4.34 0.61
N GLY A 14 7.89 3.82 1.69
CA GLY A 14 6.90 4.51 2.52
C GLY A 14 7.46 5.80 3.13
N GLY A 15 8.68 5.75 3.66
CA GLY A 15 9.40 6.90 4.20
C GLY A 15 9.71 7.95 3.14
N GLY A 16 10.18 7.53 1.96
CA GLY A 16 10.43 8.42 0.84
C GLY A 16 9.17 9.15 0.35
N ILE A 17 8.06 8.41 0.20
CA ILE A 17 6.76 9.00 -0.18
C ILE A 17 6.26 9.96 0.91
N SER A 18 6.33 9.54 2.17
CA SER A 18 5.92 10.39 3.29
C SER A 18 6.69 11.70 3.33
N LEU A 19 8.01 11.67 3.15
CA LEU A 19 8.83 12.88 3.12
C LEU A 19 8.45 13.82 1.97
N ALA A 20 8.20 13.27 0.77
CA ALA A 20 7.73 14.06 -0.37
C ALA A 20 6.38 14.73 -0.07
N LEU A 21 5.44 14.01 0.55
CA LEU A 21 4.13 14.51 0.96
C LEU A 21 4.23 15.60 2.05
N LEU A 22 5.11 15.42 3.03
CA LEU A 22 5.38 16.41 4.08
C LEU A 22 5.97 17.73 3.53
N MET A 23 6.76 17.64 2.46
CA MET A 23 7.20 18.82 1.71
C MET A 23 6.08 19.52 0.93
N GLY A 24 4.84 19.00 0.97
CA GLY A 24 3.71 19.50 0.21
C GLY A 24 3.78 19.16 -1.28
N LYS A 25 4.54 18.12 -1.64
CA LYS A 25 4.67 17.60 -3.01
C LYS A 25 3.99 16.22 -3.08
N GLY A 26 3.76 15.70 -4.29
CA GLY A 26 3.24 14.33 -4.43
C GLY A 26 1.73 14.18 -4.26
N ALA A 27 0.95 15.26 -4.40
CA ALA A 27 -0.53 15.22 -4.34
C ALA A 27 -1.15 14.20 -5.32
N PHE A 28 -0.45 13.86 -6.40
CA PHE A 28 -0.86 12.84 -7.36
C PHE A 28 -0.96 11.42 -6.75
N LEU A 29 -0.30 11.17 -5.62
CA LEU A 29 -0.37 9.90 -4.87
C LEU A 29 -1.62 9.79 -4.00
N ILE A 30 -2.33 10.91 -3.77
CA ILE A 30 -3.54 10.92 -2.95
C ILE A 30 -4.72 10.50 -3.82
N ALA A 31 -5.08 9.22 -3.73
CA ALA A 31 -6.27 8.68 -4.38
C ALA A 31 -7.53 9.46 -3.97
N GLY A 32 -8.47 9.61 -4.89
CA GLY A 32 -9.63 10.50 -4.71
C GLY A 32 -9.30 11.96 -5.04
N TYR A 33 -8.25 12.55 -4.46
CA TYR A 33 -7.81 13.89 -4.84
C TYR A 33 -7.28 13.91 -6.27
N ASN A 34 -6.38 13.00 -6.64
CA ASN A 34 -5.79 12.95 -7.98
C ASN A 34 -6.84 12.74 -9.10
N THR A 35 -7.84 11.90 -8.84
CA THR A 35 -8.94 11.56 -9.76
C THR A 35 -10.03 12.64 -9.79
N ALA A 36 -10.08 13.53 -8.79
CA ALA A 36 -11.05 14.61 -8.75
C ALA A 36 -10.88 15.57 -9.93
N SER A 37 -12.00 16.19 -10.34
CA SER A 37 -11.95 17.27 -11.31
C SER A 37 -11.17 18.46 -10.73
N GLU A 38 -10.53 19.28 -11.57
CA GLU A 38 -9.85 20.51 -11.12
C GLU A 38 -10.78 21.43 -10.34
N LYS A 39 -12.07 21.50 -10.70
CA LYS A 39 -13.06 22.27 -9.93
C LYS A 39 -13.15 21.76 -8.49
N GLU A 40 -13.16 20.44 -8.31
CA GLU A 40 -13.19 19.84 -6.98
C GLU A 40 -11.83 19.93 -6.26
N LYS A 41 -10.70 19.78 -6.97
CA LYS A 41 -9.36 19.94 -6.40
C LYS A 41 -9.12 21.33 -5.81
N ARG A 42 -9.66 22.37 -6.44
CA ARG A 42 -9.57 23.78 -5.99
C ARG A 42 -10.27 24.02 -4.66
N LYS A 43 -11.21 23.17 -4.26
CA LYS A 43 -11.85 23.24 -2.93
C LYS A 43 -10.93 22.80 -1.80
N TYR A 44 -9.75 22.25 -2.09
CA TYR A 44 -8.81 21.77 -1.08
C TYR A 44 -7.48 22.53 -1.15
N ASN A 45 -6.90 22.78 0.02
CA ASN A 45 -5.53 23.24 0.13
C ASN A 45 -4.59 22.05 -0.10
N GLU A 46 -4.05 21.95 -1.32
CA GLU A 46 -3.19 20.84 -1.75
C GLU A 46 -2.01 20.59 -0.80
N LYS A 47 -1.30 21.65 -0.38
CA LYS A 47 -0.14 21.52 0.51
C LYS A 47 -0.54 20.98 1.88
N LYS A 48 -1.66 21.46 2.42
CA LYS A 48 -2.17 21.00 3.72
C LYS A 48 -2.63 19.55 3.65
N LEU A 49 -3.34 19.18 2.57
CA LEU A 49 -3.77 17.83 2.31
C LEU A 49 -2.57 16.87 2.18
N CYS A 50 -1.55 17.24 1.40
CA CYS A 50 -0.30 16.48 1.28
C CYS A 50 0.37 16.29 2.63
N ARG A 51 0.51 17.35 3.42
CA ARG A 51 1.12 17.25 4.76
C ARG A 51 0.32 16.34 5.68
N THR A 52 -1.00 16.43 5.70
CA THR A 52 -1.85 15.54 6.50
C THR A 52 -1.66 14.08 6.11
N THR A 53 -1.74 13.76 4.81
CA THR A 53 -1.53 12.38 4.32
C THR A 53 -0.11 11.89 4.58
N GLY A 54 0.89 12.76 4.37
CA GLY A 54 2.31 12.48 4.61
C GLY A 54 2.61 12.21 6.08
N THR A 55 2.05 12.99 7.01
CA THR A 55 2.19 12.79 8.46
C THR A 55 1.61 11.45 8.89
N TYR A 56 0.42 11.10 8.39
CA TYR A 56 -0.18 9.82 8.73
C TYR A 56 0.66 8.65 8.18
N LEU A 57 1.12 8.72 6.94
CA LEU A 57 2.00 7.71 6.36
C LEU A 57 3.35 7.62 7.10
N ALA A 58 3.93 8.75 7.53
CA ALA A 58 5.14 8.78 8.37
C ALA A 58 4.92 8.02 9.67
N LEU A 59 3.80 8.28 10.35
CA LEU A 59 3.46 7.64 11.61
C LEU A 59 3.38 6.11 11.45
N ILE A 60 2.67 5.63 10.42
CA ILE A 60 2.61 4.19 10.12
C ILE A 60 3.99 3.63 9.77
N THR A 61 4.78 4.34 8.97
CA THR A 61 6.13 3.90 8.58
C THR A 61 7.06 3.78 9.80
N VAL A 62 6.97 4.71 10.75
CA VAL A 62 7.75 4.67 12.00
C VAL A 62 7.32 3.51 12.90
N LEU A 63 6.01 3.21 12.98
CA LEU A 63 5.51 2.04 13.72
C LEU A 63 6.03 0.73 13.11
N VAL A 64 6.01 0.61 11.78
CA VAL A 64 6.57 -0.57 11.08
C VAL A 64 8.08 -0.67 11.27
N LEU A 65 8.81 0.45 11.24
CA LEU A 65 10.25 0.48 11.51
C LEU A 65 10.56 0.04 12.94
N GLY A 66 9.79 0.52 13.93
CA GLY A 66 9.97 0.10 15.32
C GLY A 66 9.68 -1.39 15.52
N ALA A 67 8.70 -1.94 14.80
CA ALA A 67 8.45 -3.38 14.78
C ALA A 67 9.66 -4.18 14.28
N GLU A 68 10.26 -3.77 13.15
CA GLU A 68 11.43 -4.43 12.58
C GLU A 68 12.66 -4.34 13.52
N ILE A 69 12.84 -3.20 14.21
CA ILE A 69 13.93 -3.02 15.18
C ILE A 69 13.75 -3.97 16.39
N MET A 70 12.52 -4.16 16.87
CA MET A 70 12.22 -5.05 17.99
C MET A 70 12.31 -6.54 17.59
N GLY A 71 12.05 -6.87 16.33
CA GLY A 71 12.16 -8.22 15.80
C GLY A 71 11.33 -9.23 16.59
N GLU A 72 11.96 -10.30 17.06
CA GLU A 72 11.30 -11.36 17.83
C GLU A 72 10.87 -10.93 19.25
N ASN A 73 11.37 -9.79 19.73
CA ASN A 73 11.05 -9.26 21.07
C ASN A 73 9.87 -8.28 21.05
N ILE A 74 9.07 -8.27 19.98
CA ILE A 74 7.98 -7.31 19.85
C ILE A 74 6.87 -7.63 20.88
N PRO A 75 6.46 -6.67 21.72
CA PRO A 75 5.37 -6.90 22.66
C PRO A 75 4.00 -6.93 21.96
N ASP A 76 3.06 -7.72 22.47
CA ASP A 76 1.70 -7.81 21.91
C ASP A 76 0.99 -6.44 21.85
N TRP A 77 1.21 -5.58 22.86
CA TRP A 77 0.63 -4.23 22.88
C TRP A 77 1.16 -3.34 21.75
N TYR A 78 2.39 -3.59 21.28
CA TYR A 78 2.98 -2.85 20.16
C TYR A 78 2.36 -3.26 18.83
N LEU A 79 2.09 -4.57 18.67
CA LEU A 79 1.34 -5.07 17.52
C LEU A 79 -0.07 -4.48 17.49
N ALA A 80 -0.77 -4.49 18.63
CA ALA A 80 -2.08 -3.87 18.78
C ALA A 80 -2.06 -2.36 18.50
N LEU A 81 -1.02 -1.65 18.95
CA LEU A 81 -0.80 -0.23 18.64
C LEU A 81 -0.63 0.00 17.14
N THR A 82 0.16 -0.83 16.46
CA THR A 82 0.42 -0.72 15.03
C THR A 82 -0.87 -0.93 14.23
N MET A 83 -1.62 -1.98 14.53
CA MET A 83 -2.91 -2.27 13.91
C MET A 83 -3.93 -1.16 14.20
N GLY A 84 -4.00 -0.70 15.46
CA GLY A 84 -4.84 0.43 15.86
C GLY A 84 -4.49 1.72 15.10
N GLY A 85 -3.20 2.03 14.94
CA GLY A 85 -2.73 3.18 14.18
C GLY A 85 -3.21 3.16 12.72
N VAL A 86 -3.18 1.98 12.08
CA VAL A 86 -3.62 1.78 10.69
C VAL A 86 -5.14 1.92 10.54
N PHE A 87 -5.95 1.34 11.42
CA PHE A 87 -7.41 1.33 11.23
C PHE A 87 -8.11 2.48 11.96
N ILE A 88 -7.80 2.68 13.24
CA ILE A 88 -8.44 3.72 14.06
C ILE A 88 -7.91 5.09 13.66
N GLY A 89 -6.61 5.21 13.36
CA GLY A 89 -6.00 6.46 12.92
C GLY A 89 -6.45 6.93 11.53
N LEU A 90 -7.00 6.03 10.71
CA LEU A 90 -7.50 6.36 9.37
C LEU A 90 -8.71 7.29 9.44
N ILE A 91 -9.67 7.01 10.34
CA ILE A 91 -10.91 7.76 10.49
C ILE A 91 -10.68 9.26 10.76
N PRO A 92 -9.95 9.67 11.81
CA PRO A 92 -9.71 11.08 12.10
C PRO A 92 -8.86 11.75 11.00
N THR A 93 -7.93 11.02 10.38
CA THR A 93 -7.13 11.54 9.26
C THR A 93 -8.01 11.85 8.05
N LEU A 94 -8.96 10.97 7.70
CA LEU A 94 -9.92 11.20 6.63
C LEU A 94 -10.89 12.34 6.95
N LEU A 95 -11.39 12.40 8.18
CA LEU A 95 -12.25 13.50 8.63
C LEU A 95 -11.52 14.84 8.54
N TYR A 96 -10.27 14.91 9.00
CA TYR A 96 -9.46 16.12 8.90
C TYR A 96 -9.10 16.48 7.46
N ALA A 97 -8.77 15.49 6.62
CA ALA A 97 -8.54 15.70 5.20
C ALA A 97 -9.78 16.28 4.50
N ASN A 98 -10.97 15.83 4.87
CA ASN A 98 -12.21 16.27 4.25
C ASN A 98 -12.74 17.61 4.78
N LEU A 99 -12.66 17.86 6.09
CA LEU A 99 -13.16 19.09 6.71
C LEU A 99 -12.06 20.15 6.85
N GLY A 100 -10.91 19.78 7.39
CA GLY A 100 -9.84 20.69 7.77
C GLY A 100 -8.93 21.13 6.63
N CYS A 101 -8.86 20.37 5.53
CA CYS A 101 -8.07 20.72 4.36
C CYS A 101 -8.89 21.42 3.26
N ARG A 102 -10.21 21.57 3.42
CA ARG A 102 -11.03 22.35 2.49
C ARG A 102 -10.79 23.86 2.66
N ILE A 103 -10.77 24.58 1.53
CA ILE A 103 -10.72 26.04 1.45
C ILE A 103 -12.13 26.59 1.70
N LYS A 104 -12.24 27.71 2.41
CA LYS A 104 -13.55 28.31 2.72
C LYS A 104 -14.17 28.94 1.45
N PRO A 105 -15.49 28.84 1.26
CA PRO A 105 -16.17 29.42 0.11
C PRO A 105 -16.04 30.96 0.13
N GLY A 106 -15.30 31.51 -0.83
CA GLY A 106 -14.96 32.94 -0.95
C GLY A 106 -13.69 33.21 -1.78
N GLU A 107 -12.77 32.25 -1.84
CA GLU A 107 -11.46 32.38 -2.50
C GLU A 107 -11.40 31.76 -3.92
N GLU A 108 -12.48 31.08 -4.33
CA GLU A 108 -12.55 30.21 -5.52
C GLU A 108 -12.78 30.97 -6.85
N ILE A 109 -13.30 32.20 -6.78
CA ILE A 109 -13.76 33.03 -7.93
C ILE A 109 -12.58 33.60 -8.74
N LEU A 110 -11.38 33.73 -8.17
CA LEU A 110 -10.23 34.38 -8.81
C LEU A 110 -9.42 33.47 -9.77
N LEU A 111 -9.73 32.17 -9.84
CA LEU A 111 -8.91 31.17 -10.52
C LEU A 111 -9.42 30.78 -11.92
N GLU A 112 -10.49 31.40 -12.42
CA GLU A 112 -11.36 30.82 -13.45
C GLU A 112 -10.87 30.90 -14.91
N GLU A 113 -9.90 31.75 -15.29
CA GLU A 113 -9.70 32.04 -16.72
C GLU A 113 -8.41 31.46 -17.35
N SER A 114 -8.52 30.41 -18.17
CA SER A 114 -7.74 30.22 -19.43
C SER A 114 -8.04 28.87 -20.16
N PRO A 115 -8.54 28.90 -21.41
CA PRO A 115 -9.07 27.73 -22.14
C PRO A 115 -8.00 26.79 -22.75
N GLY A 116 -6.76 27.23 -22.95
CA GLY A 116 -5.72 26.43 -23.64
C GLY A 116 -5.15 25.24 -22.85
N LYS A 117 -5.32 25.23 -21.52
CA LYS A 117 -4.79 24.18 -20.63
C LYS A 117 -5.70 22.95 -20.54
N GLU A 118 -6.97 23.07 -20.91
CA GLU A 118 -7.96 22.01 -20.72
C GLU A 118 -7.77 20.84 -21.70
N LEU A 119 -7.39 21.12 -22.95
CA LEU A 119 -7.15 20.10 -23.98
C LEU A 119 -5.91 19.24 -23.68
N LYS A 120 -4.78 19.87 -23.32
CA LYS A 120 -3.57 19.15 -22.90
C LYS A 120 -3.84 18.29 -21.66
N ARG A 121 -4.63 18.80 -20.71
CA ARG A 121 -5.05 18.09 -19.50
C ARG A 121 -5.98 16.91 -19.79
N LYS A 122 -6.85 16.99 -20.80
CA LYS A 122 -7.71 15.89 -21.25
C LYS A 122 -6.89 14.72 -21.81
N ILE A 123 -5.88 15.03 -22.64
CA ILE A 123 -4.99 14.03 -23.24
C ILE A 123 -4.12 13.37 -22.15
N THR A 124 -3.46 14.15 -21.29
CA THR A 124 -2.62 13.62 -20.20
C THR A 124 -3.43 12.79 -19.21
N ARG A 125 -4.67 13.19 -18.89
CA ARG A 125 -5.57 12.43 -18.01
C ARG A 125 -5.94 11.08 -18.62
N ASN A 126 -6.28 11.04 -19.90
CA ASN A 126 -6.70 9.80 -20.57
C ASN A 126 -5.54 8.80 -20.68
N ILE A 127 -4.33 9.28 -20.98
CA ILE A 127 -3.10 8.47 -20.99
C ILE A 127 -2.79 7.96 -19.58
N GLY A 128 -2.87 8.82 -18.55
CA GLY A 128 -2.65 8.45 -17.16
C GLY A 128 -3.62 7.38 -16.65
N THR A 129 -4.92 7.51 -16.93
CA THR A 129 -5.90 6.46 -16.58
C THR A 129 -5.64 5.16 -17.32
N ALA A 130 -5.27 5.21 -18.60
CA ALA A 130 -4.95 4.00 -19.36
C ALA A 130 -3.73 3.27 -18.78
N VAL A 131 -2.68 4.00 -18.39
CA VAL A 131 -1.47 3.44 -17.75
C VAL A 131 -1.79 2.81 -16.40
N ILE A 132 -2.57 3.47 -15.53
CA ILE A 132 -2.95 2.92 -14.22
C ILE A 132 -3.77 1.63 -14.38
N VAL A 133 -4.74 1.63 -15.30
CA VAL A 133 -5.56 0.44 -15.61
C VAL A 133 -4.68 -0.69 -16.14
N LEU A 134 -3.72 -0.40 -17.02
CA LEU A 134 -2.76 -1.39 -17.54
C LEU A 134 -1.90 -2.01 -16.44
N ILE A 135 -1.36 -1.19 -15.52
CA ILE A 135 -0.56 -1.67 -14.39
C ILE A 135 -1.39 -2.55 -13.47
N THR A 136 -2.65 -2.16 -13.21
CA THR A 136 -3.55 -2.92 -12.34
C THR A 136 -3.92 -4.26 -12.97
N ILE A 137 -4.23 -4.28 -14.27
CA ILE A 137 -4.49 -5.52 -15.02
C ILE A 137 -3.25 -6.40 -15.04
N ALA A 138 -2.06 -5.83 -15.26
CA ALA A 138 -0.81 -6.58 -15.24
C ALA A 138 -0.52 -7.17 -13.86
N ALA A 139 -0.76 -6.44 -12.76
CA ALA A 139 -0.59 -6.93 -11.40
C ALA A 139 -1.56 -8.08 -11.08
N ILE A 140 -2.83 -7.96 -11.50
CA ILE A 140 -3.84 -9.02 -11.33
C ILE A 140 -3.46 -10.26 -12.15
N ALA A 141 -3.07 -10.07 -13.41
CA ALA A 141 -2.64 -11.16 -14.28
C ALA A 141 -1.39 -11.86 -13.74
N PHE A 142 -0.40 -11.10 -13.27
CA PHE A 142 0.81 -11.63 -12.64
C PHE A 142 0.47 -12.42 -11.36
N SER A 143 -0.39 -11.87 -10.50
CA SER A 143 -0.86 -12.56 -9.29
C SER A 143 -1.60 -13.85 -9.63
N ALA A 144 -2.46 -13.84 -10.64
CA ALA A 144 -3.17 -15.04 -11.11
C ALA A 144 -2.19 -16.08 -11.67
N ILE A 145 -1.20 -15.67 -12.47
CA ILE A 145 -0.16 -16.57 -12.98
C ILE A 145 0.58 -17.22 -11.81
N LEU A 146 0.99 -16.45 -10.79
CA LEU A 146 1.67 -17.00 -9.62
C LEU A 146 0.81 -17.98 -8.80
N LEU A 147 -0.51 -17.82 -8.82
CA LEU A 147 -1.44 -18.71 -8.11
C LEU A 147 -1.76 -19.99 -8.88
N PHE A 148 -1.85 -19.90 -10.21
CA PHE A 148 -2.26 -21.02 -11.07
C PHE A 148 -1.09 -21.74 -11.76
N THR A 149 0.09 -21.14 -11.79
CA THR A 149 1.30 -21.77 -12.29
C THR A 149 2.23 -22.07 -11.12
N GLY A 150 2.91 -23.21 -11.20
CA GLY A 150 3.80 -23.68 -10.14
C GLY A 150 3.50 -25.14 -9.81
N ASP A 151 4.55 -25.94 -9.84
CA ASP A 151 4.44 -27.33 -9.42
C ASP A 151 4.61 -27.40 -7.90
N VAL A 152 3.80 -28.27 -7.30
CA VAL A 152 4.00 -28.75 -5.94
C VAL A 152 4.66 -30.11 -6.04
N LYS A 153 5.90 -30.20 -5.53
CA LYS A 153 6.63 -31.47 -5.46
C LYS A 153 6.61 -31.96 -4.03
N VAL A 154 6.12 -33.18 -3.86
CA VAL A 154 6.17 -33.87 -2.57
C VAL A 154 7.34 -34.85 -2.61
N LEU A 155 8.34 -34.62 -1.79
CA LEU A 155 9.53 -35.45 -1.67
C LEU A 155 9.54 -36.12 -0.31
N ILE A 156 9.91 -37.40 -0.27
CA ILE A 156 10.14 -38.13 0.97
C ILE A 156 11.64 -38.41 1.02
N GLN A 157 12.37 -37.67 1.85
CA GLN A 157 13.81 -37.81 2.03
C GLN A 157 14.17 -37.68 3.52
N ASP A 158 15.15 -38.45 3.97
CA ASP A 158 15.70 -38.38 5.33
C ASP A 158 14.66 -38.50 6.46
N GLY A 159 13.60 -39.29 6.26
CA GLY A 159 12.54 -39.48 7.26
C GLY A 159 11.60 -38.28 7.42
N GLN A 160 11.64 -37.33 6.48
CA GLN A 160 10.75 -36.18 6.43
C GLN A 160 9.97 -36.15 5.11
N LEU A 161 8.73 -35.69 5.20
CA LEU A 161 7.89 -35.32 4.07
C LEU A 161 8.14 -33.83 3.79
N GLU A 162 8.70 -33.52 2.62
CA GLU A 162 8.98 -32.16 2.18
C GLU A 162 8.04 -31.77 1.05
N ILE A 163 7.25 -30.74 1.27
CA ILE A 163 6.36 -30.14 0.26
C ILE A 163 7.07 -28.90 -0.26
N ARG A 164 7.58 -28.97 -1.49
CA ARG A 164 8.25 -27.85 -2.17
C ARG A 164 7.29 -27.19 -3.14
N GLY A 165 7.06 -25.89 -2.94
CA GLY A 165 6.26 -25.05 -3.83
C GLY A 165 7.16 -24.18 -4.69
N SER A 166 6.88 -24.09 -5.99
CA SER A 166 7.71 -23.29 -6.92
C SER A 166 7.81 -21.79 -6.56
N TYR A 167 6.79 -21.24 -5.88
CA TYR A 167 6.71 -19.83 -5.48
C TYR A 167 6.46 -19.63 -3.98
N TRP A 168 6.50 -20.70 -3.19
CA TRP A 168 6.16 -20.70 -1.76
C TRP A 168 7.30 -21.32 -0.95
N SER A 169 7.40 -20.96 0.33
CA SER A 169 8.37 -21.57 1.24
C SER A 169 8.14 -23.07 1.38
N ASP A 170 9.22 -23.85 1.35
CA ASP A 170 9.17 -25.29 1.55
C ASP A 170 8.63 -25.63 2.95
N TYR A 171 7.71 -26.59 3.01
CA TYR A 171 7.16 -27.10 4.25
C TYR A 171 7.75 -28.48 4.55
N LYS A 172 8.32 -28.64 5.74
CA LYS A 172 8.96 -29.88 6.20
C LYS A 172 8.16 -30.48 7.34
N LEU A 173 7.71 -31.72 7.16
CA LEU A 173 6.96 -32.47 8.15
C LEU A 173 7.70 -33.78 8.48
N PRO A 174 8.21 -33.97 9.69
CA PRO A 174 8.79 -35.25 10.11
C PRO A 174 7.77 -36.37 10.02
N LEU A 175 8.14 -37.53 9.48
CA LEU A 175 7.21 -38.66 9.34
C LEU A 175 6.71 -39.18 10.71
N SER A 176 7.48 -38.97 11.78
CA SER A 176 7.09 -39.30 13.16
C SER A 176 5.89 -38.49 13.67
N GLU A 177 5.58 -37.34 13.06
CA GLU A 177 4.44 -36.50 13.44
C GLU A 177 3.14 -36.90 12.73
N ILE A 178 3.22 -37.78 11.72
CA ILE A 178 2.04 -38.29 11.00
C ILE A 178 1.34 -39.35 11.85
N GLN A 179 0.19 -39.00 12.41
CA GLN A 179 -0.56 -39.89 13.30
C GLN A 179 -1.41 -40.92 12.55
N THR A 180 -2.04 -40.52 11.45
CA THR A 180 -2.92 -41.38 10.65
C THR A 180 -2.88 -40.98 9.17
N VAL A 181 -3.02 -41.96 8.28
CA VAL A 181 -3.11 -41.74 6.82
C VAL A 181 -4.41 -42.39 6.35
N ALA A 182 -5.31 -41.59 5.78
CA ALA A 182 -6.54 -42.08 5.18
C ALA A 182 -6.31 -42.32 3.69
N TYR A 183 -6.50 -43.55 3.24
CA TYR A 183 -6.52 -43.89 1.82
C TYR A 183 -7.93 -43.66 1.27
N ARG A 184 -8.01 -43.03 0.10
CA ARG A 184 -9.26 -42.90 -0.66
C ARG A 184 -9.12 -43.76 -1.91
N GLU A 185 -9.94 -44.81 -1.99
CA GLU A 185 -10.12 -45.62 -3.21
C GLU A 185 -10.90 -44.84 -4.27
#